data_AF-A0A970XEU7-F1
#
_entry.id   AF-A0A970XEU7-F1
#
_cell.length_a   1.000
_cell.length_b   1.000
_cell.length_c   1.000
_cell.angle_alpha   90.00
_cell.angle_beta   90.00
_cell.angle_gamma   90.00
#
_symmetry.space_group_name_H-M   'P 1'
#
loop_
_entity.id
_entity.type
_entity.pdbx_description
1 polymer ?
#
loop_
_entity_poly.entity_id
_entity_poly.type
_entity_poly.pdbx_seq_one_letter_code
_entity_poly.pdbx_strand_id
1 'polypeptide(L)'
;MKERTQSIYTRTTPAEKQQIERKARKCGLSVSEYVRQRCLGYAPREIPPDVYYDLCRKLDEARRIGSGDAILDLMDEMRKELILPGRDG
;
A
#
# COMPACT_ATOMS: atom_id res chain seq x y z
N MET A 1 15.39 6.26 18.36
CA MET A 1 15.69 6.12 16.91
C MET A 1 17.20 6.23 16.73
N LYS A 2 17.89 5.30 16.07
CA LYS A 2 19.35 5.44 15.83
C LYS A 2 19.57 6.51 14.76
N GLU A 3 20.45 7.46 15.05
CA GLU A 3 20.83 8.52 14.11
C GLU A 3 21.57 7.91 12.91
N ARG A 4 21.32 8.45 11.71
CA ARG A 4 21.89 7.98 10.44
C ARG A 4 22.70 9.11 9.82
N THR A 5 24.03 9.04 9.96
CA THR A 5 24.95 10.13 9.56
C THR A 5 25.73 9.85 8.27
N GLN A 6 25.70 8.61 7.78
CA GLN A 6 26.42 8.20 6.56
C GLN A 6 25.50 8.27 5.34
N SER A 7 26.02 8.78 4.21
CA SER A 7 25.28 8.95 2.95
C SER A 7 25.76 7.99 1.86
N ILE A 8 24.85 7.63 0.96
CA ILE A 8 25.13 6.87 -0.26
C ILE A 8 24.57 7.68 -1.43
N TYR A 9 25.40 7.97 -2.42
CA TYR A 9 25.00 8.67 -3.64
C TYR A 9 24.94 7.69 -4.81
N THR A 10 23.89 7.81 -5.62
CA THR A 10 23.77 7.04 -6.85
C THR A 10 23.26 7.93 -7.97
N ARG A 11 23.70 7.67 -9.20
CA ARG A 11 23.19 8.37 -10.39
C ARG A 11 21.96 7.61 -10.89
N THR A 12 20.92 8.36 -11.23
CA THR A 12 19.69 7.82 -11.80
C THR A 12 19.27 8.69 -12.98
N THR A 13 18.56 8.09 -13.90
CA THR A 13 17.80 8.80 -14.93
C THR A 13 16.55 9.45 -14.32
N PRO A 14 15.95 10.45 -14.99
CA PRO A 14 14.69 11.04 -14.53
C PRO A 14 13.56 10.01 -14.37
N ALA A 15 13.49 9.01 -15.27
CA ALA A 15 12.48 7.96 -15.23
C ALA A 15 12.66 7.03 -14.02
N GLU A 16 13.89 6.60 -13.73
CA GLU A 16 14.19 5.79 -12.55
C GLU A 16 13.85 6.54 -11.26
N LYS A 17 14.23 7.81 -11.16
CA LYS A 17 13.91 8.66 -10.01
C LYS A 17 12.40 8.74 -9.78
N GLN A 18 11.62 9.04 -10.83
CA GLN A 18 10.16 9.12 -10.74
C GLN A 18 9.54 7.78 -10.31
N GLN A 19 10.05 6.66 -10.83
CA GLN A 19 9.57 5.34 -10.47
C GLN A 19 9.87 5.00 -8.99
N ILE A 20 11.06 5.35 -8.50
CA ILE A 20 11.45 5.16 -7.10
C ILE A 20 10.54 6.01 -6.19
N GLU A 21 10.33 7.28 -6.52
CA GLU A 21 9.46 8.18 -5.75
C GLU A 21 8.02 7.67 -5.69
N ARG A 22 7.48 7.17 -6.81
CA ARG A 22 6.13 6.58 -6.86
C ARG A 22 6.03 5.34 -5.98
N LYS A 23 7.01 4.44 -6.05
CA LYS A 23 7.04 3.21 -5.22
C LYS A 23 7.16 3.54 -3.73
N ALA A 24 8.05 4.47 -3.37
CA ALA A 24 8.20 4.92 -1.99
C ALA A 24 6.88 5.49 -1.44
N ARG A 25 6.20 6.34 -2.23
CA ARG A 25 4.90 6.92 -1.87
C ARG A 25 3.82 5.86 -1.65
N LYS A 26 3.71 4.87 -2.54
CA LYS A 26 2.76 3.76 -2.40
C LYS A 26 3.00 2.94 -1.13
N CYS A 27 4.25 2.85 -0.68
CA CYS A 27 4.61 2.21 0.59
C CYS A 27 4.53 3.13 1.81
N GLY A 28 4.17 4.42 1.64
CA GLY A 28 4.19 5.44 2.69
C GLY A 28 5.57 5.69 3.30
N LEU A 29 6.63 5.48 2.52
CA LEU A 29 8.02 5.65 2.94
C LEU A 29 8.61 6.91 2.30
N SER A 30 9.59 7.51 2.98
CA SER A 30 10.50 8.43 2.31
C SER A 30 11.33 7.69 1.25
N VAL A 31 11.81 8.40 0.22
CA VAL A 31 12.68 7.81 -0.82
C VAL A 31 13.92 7.15 -0.21
N SER A 32 14.58 7.83 0.73
CA SER A 32 15.76 7.31 1.43
C SER A 32 15.47 6.02 2.19
N GLU A 33 14.30 5.93 2.82
CA GLU A 33 13.88 4.71 3.50
C GLU A 33 13.55 3.57 2.55
N TYR A 34 12.77 3.85 1.51
CA TYR A 34 12.43 2.86 0.50
C TYR A 34 13.69 2.24 -0.11
N VAL A 35 14.62 3.08 -0.61
CA VAL A 35 15.87 2.62 -1.23
C VAL A 35 16.69 1.82 -0.23
N ARG A 36 16.85 2.30 1.00
CA ARG A 36 17.60 1.59 2.04
C ARG A 36 17.01 0.21 2.34
N GLN A 37 15.69 0.11 2.51
CA GLN A 37 15.03 -1.18 2.74
C GLN A 37 15.28 -2.14 1.58
N ARG A 38 15.16 -1.67 0.33
CA ARG A 38 15.47 -2.46 -0.87
C ARG A 38 16.93 -2.91 -0.92
N CYS A 39 17.89 -2.04 -0.63
CA CYS A 39 19.32 -2.37 -0.61
C CYS A 39 19.67 -3.39 0.50
N LEU A 40 18.93 -3.41 1.59
CA LEU A 40 19.08 -4.39 2.68
C LEU A 40 18.29 -5.70 2.43
N GLY A 41 17.69 -5.87 1.24
CA GLY A 41 16.97 -7.08 0.86
C GLY A 41 15.50 -7.13 1.30
N TYR A 42 14.98 -6.10 1.97
CA TYR A 42 13.57 -6.04 2.34
C TYR A 42 12.69 -5.69 1.15
N ALA A 43 11.45 -6.19 1.16
CA ALA A 43 10.39 -5.86 0.21
C ALA A 43 9.30 -5.02 0.90
N PRO A 44 9.35 -3.68 0.79
CA PRO A 44 8.32 -2.80 1.34
C PRO A 44 6.95 -3.14 0.75
N ARG A 45 5.92 -3.20 1.60
CA ARG A 45 4.54 -3.44 1.19
C ARG A 45 3.87 -2.12 0.85
N GLU A 46 3.04 -2.12 -0.19
CA GLU A 46 2.18 -0.97 -0.47
C GLU A 46 1.15 -0.83 0.66
N ILE A 47 0.85 0.42 1.02
CA ILE A 47 -0.21 0.72 1.97
C ILE A 47 -1.54 0.39 1.28
N PRO A 48 -2.40 -0.46 1.90
CA PRO A 48 -3.73 -0.71 1.37
C PRO A 48 -4.51 0.61 1.21
N PRO A 49 -5.32 0.78 0.15
CA PRO A 49 -6.18 1.95 0.01
C PRO A 49 -7.10 2.14 1.23
N ASP A 50 -7.52 3.37 1.52
CA ASP A 50 -8.39 3.66 2.67
C ASP A 50 -9.68 2.82 2.67
N VAL A 51 -10.20 2.55 1.47
CA VAL A 51 -11.36 1.67 1.21
C VAL A 51 -11.19 0.29 1.85
N TYR A 52 -9.96 -0.23 1.93
CA TYR A 52 -9.66 -1.50 2.60
C TYR A 52 -10.00 -1.46 4.10
N TYR A 53 -9.70 -0.36 4.79
CA TYR A 53 -9.97 -0.24 6.23
C TYR A 53 -11.46 -0.03 6.51
N ASP A 54 -12.16 0.74 5.67
CA ASP A 54 -13.61 0.93 5.80
C ASP A 54 -14.36 -0.38 5.61
N LEU A 55 -13.92 -1.18 4.66
CA LEU A 55 -14.42 -2.51 4.39
C LEU A 55 -14.18 -3.48 5.55
N CYS A 56 -12.98 -3.50 6.15
CA CYS A 56 -12.72 -4.27 7.37
C CYS A 56 -13.69 -3.89 8.50
N ARG A 57 -14.00 -2.59 8.66
CA ARG A 57 -14.97 -2.12 9.66
C ARG A 57 -16.37 -2.65 9.37
N LYS A 58 -16.82 -2.59 8.12
CA LYS A 58 -18.13 -3.14 7.71
C LYS A 58 -18.18 -4.67 7.90
N LEU A 59 -17.09 -5.40 7.65
CA LEU A 59 -17.01 -6.85 7.94
C LEU A 59 -17.18 -7.14 9.43
N ASP A 60 -16.51 -6.38 10.30
CA ASP A 60 -16.64 -6.55 11.74
C ASP A 60 -18.07 -6.28 12.21
N GLU A 61 -18.74 -5.30 11.64
CA GLU A 61 -20.15 -5.01 11.92
C GLU A 61 -21.08 -6.13 11.43
N ALA A 62 -20.91 -6.58 10.18
CA ALA A 62 -21.67 -7.68 9.59
C ALA A 62 -21.49 -9.00 10.38
N ARG A 63 -20.28 -9.25 10.87
CA ARG A 63 -19.97 -10.38 11.76
C ARG A 63 -20.71 -10.29 13.09
N ARG A 64 -20.84 -9.09 13.68
CA ARG A 64 -21.53 -8.90 14.96
C ARG A 64 -23.03 -9.16 14.86
N ILE A 65 -23.64 -8.84 13.72
CA ILE A 65 -25.08 -9.06 13.48
C ILE A 65 -25.40 -10.46 12.94
N GLY A 66 -24.38 -11.27 12.62
CA GLY A 66 -24.55 -12.67 12.18
C GLY A 66 -25.14 -12.83 10.78
N SER A 67 -25.08 -11.80 9.93
CA SER A 67 -25.66 -11.84 8.59
C SER A 67 -24.64 -12.34 7.56
N GLY A 68 -24.77 -13.62 7.17
CA GLY A 68 -23.93 -14.22 6.13
C GLY A 68 -24.10 -13.56 4.76
N ASP A 69 -25.31 -13.11 4.43
CA ASP A 69 -25.61 -12.41 3.18
C ASP A 69 -24.91 -11.04 3.12
N ALA A 70 -24.91 -10.30 4.24
CA ALA A 70 -24.19 -9.02 4.31
C ALA A 70 -22.68 -9.20 4.12
N ILE A 71 -22.11 -10.34 4.55
CA ILE A 71 -20.69 -10.65 4.34
C ILE A 71 -20.42 -10.96 2.86
N LEU A 72 -21.34 -11.64 2.17
CA LEU A 72 -21.22 -11.93 0.73
C LEU A 72 -21.30 -10.65 -0.12
N ASP A 73 -22.27 -9.78 0.17
CA ASP A 73 -22.39 -8.48 -0.50
C ASP A 73 -21.13 -7.64 -0.33
N LEU A 74 -20.55 -7.67 0.88
CA LEU A 74 -19.31 -6.96 1.16
C LEU A 74 -18.12 -7.52 0.38
N MET A 75 -18.03 -8.84 0.28
CA MET A 75 -16.99 -9.52 -0.52
C MET A 75 -17.06 -9.12 -2.00
N ASP A 76 -18.25 -8.95 -2.54
CA ASP A 76 -18.45 -8.46 -3.91
C ASP A 76 -18.09 -6.97 -4.07
N GLU A 77 -18.34 -6.15 -3.05
CA GLU A 77 -17.83 -4.76 -2.98
C GLU A 77 -16.28 -4.75 -2.99
N MET A 78 -15.61 -5.61 -2.20
CA MET A 78 -14.14 -5.73 -2.22
C MET A 78 -13.61 -6.07 -3.60
N ARG A 79 -14.26 -7.04 -4.26
CA ARG A 79 -13.83 -7.53 -5.57
C ARG A 79 -13.84 -6.38 -6.58
N LYS A 80 -14.88 -5.53 -6.55
CA LYS A 80 -15.01 -4.38 -7.45
C LYS A 80 -13.99 -3.28 -7.18
N GLU A 81 -13.78 -2.94 -5.91
CA GLU A 81 -12.97 -1.77 -5.52
C GLU A 81 -11.46 -2.05 -5.42
N LEU A 82 -11.06 -3.27 -5.01
CA LEU A 82 -9.66 -3.59 -4.67
C LEU A 82 -8.98 -4.57 -5.64
N ILE A 83 -9.74 -5.40 -6.36
CA ILE A 83 -9.19 -6.50 -7.18
C ILE A 83 -9.29 -6.21 -8.67
N LEU A 84 -10.40 -5.59 -9.12
CA LEU A 84 -10.51 -5.15 -10.49
C LEU A 84 -9.61 -3.93 -10.72
N PRO A 85 -8.87 -3.86 -11.83
CA PRO A 85 -8.03 -2.71 -12.13
C PRO A 85 -8.92 -1.46 -12.19
N GLY A 86 -8.65 -0.50 -11.30
CA GLY A 86 -9.23 0.83 -11.37
C GLY A 86 -8.97 1.40 -12.77
N ARG A 87 -10.01 1.96 -13.38
CA ARG A 87 -9.90 2.59 -14.69
C ARG A 87 -9.04 3.83 -14.51
N ASP A 88 -7.79 3.78 -14.96
CA ASP A 88 -6.92 4.96 -15.04
C ASP A 88 -7.64 6.01 -15.91
N GLY A 89 -8.10 7.09 -15.27
CA GLY A 89 -8.64 8.29 -15.92
C GLY A 89 -7.55 9.33 -16.08
#